data_AF-A0A7C2H7E4-F1
#
_entry.id   AF-A0A7C2H7E4-F1
#
_cell.length_a   1.000
_cell.length_b   1.000
_cell.length_c   1.000
_cell.angle_alpha   90.00
_cell.angle_beta   90.00
_cell.angle_gamma   90.00
#
_symmetry.space_group_name_H-M   'P 1'
#
loop_
_entity.id
_entity.type
_entity.pdbx_description
1 polymer ?
#
loop_
_entity_poly.entity_id
_entity_poly.type
_entity_poly.pdbx_seq_one_letter_code
_entity_poly.pdbx_strand_id
1 'polypeptide(L)'
;MPTIRNTRGIDIIASKENKTINIQVKTNSYGKTKYPLSEENENLVSDRLYYVFVTLKERTERPDFYIVPSKFVADYIKKTHEHWATLPPKVQKETYEGASKDEIVSKRRKSKLRRFPNYVGEMLTEFKDFKINNYRDRWDLLE
;
A
#
# COMPACT_ATOMS: atom_id res chain seq x y z
N MET A 1 -18.52 -24.81 -11.66
CA MET A 1 -18.50 -23.37 -11.98
C MET A 1 -17.09 -22.85 -11.75
N PRO A 2 -16.42 -22.23 -12.73
CA PRO A 2 -15.16 -21.55 -12.46
C PRO A 2 -15.45 -20.23 -11.73
N THR A 3 -14.68 -19.92 -10.69
CA THR A 3 -14.82 -18.75 -9.83
C THR A 3 -14.56 -17.44 -10.59
N ILE A 4 -15.35 -16.42 -10.23
CA ILE A 4 -15.27 -15.05 -10.76
C ILE A 4 -13.85 -14.49 -10.58
N ARG A 5 -13.38 -13.84 -11.64
CA ARG A 5 -12.13 -13.05 -11.77
C ARG A 5 -11.77 -12.33 -10.45
N ASN A 6 -10.50 -12.39 -10.04
CA ASN A 6 -9.98 -11.60 -8.92
C ASN A 6 -10.47 -10.14 -9.05
N THR A 7 -11.27 -9.66 -8.09
CA THR A 7 -11.80 -8.30 -8.14
C THR A 7 -10.63 -7.35 -7.94
N ARG A 8 -10.40 -6.45 -8.90
CA ARG A 8 -9.22 -5.57 -8.88
C ARG A 8 -9.17 -4.79 -7.57
N GLY A 9 -8.05 -4.90 -6.86
CA GLY A 9 -7.82 -4.17 -5.61
C GLY A 9 -8.39 -4.81 -4.35
N ILE A 10 -8.97 -6.01 -4.43
CA ILE A 10 -9.50 -6.74 -3.27
C ILE A 10 -8.81 -8.10 -3.20
N ASP A 11 -8.16 -8.39 -2.07
CA ASP A 11 -7.48 -9.66 -1.86
C ASP A 11 -8.35 -10.64 -1.05
N ILE A 12 -9.11 -10.13 -0.08
CA ILE A 12 -9.98 -10.92 0.79
C ILE A 12 -11.35 -10.26 0.86
N ILE A 13 -12.41 -11.07 0.79
CA ILE A 13 -13.78 -10.66 1.11
C ILE A 13 -14.15 -11.36 2.40
N ALA A 14 -14.45 -10.60 3.44
CA ALA A 14 -14.91 -11.13 4.72
C ALA A 14 -16.37 -10.76 4.92
N SER A 15 -17.19 -11.73 5.32
CA SER A 15 -18.60 -11.51 5.61
C SER A 15 -18.94 -12.06 6.99
N LYS A 16 -19.68 -11.27 7.77
CA LYS A 16 -20.24 -11.66 9.06
C LYS A 16 -21.69 -11.20 9.09
N GLU A 17 -22.61 -12.15 9.23
CA GLU A 17 -24.06 -11.88 9.19
C GLU A 17 -24.45 -11.09 7.93
N ASN A 18 -25.01 -9.89 8.10
CA ASN A 18 -25.46 -9.02 7.01
C ASN A 18 -24.42 -7.97 6.57
N LYS A 19 -23.16 -8.11 7.04
CA LYS A 19 -22.07 -7.19 6.70
C LYS A 19 -21.01 -7.91 5.88
N THR A 20 -20.68 -7.35 4.72
CA THR A 20 -19.56 -7.77 3.88
C THR A 20 -18.57 -6.63 3.76
N ILE A 21 -17.31 -6.92 4.01
CA ILE A 21 -16.18 -6.00 3.84
C ILE A 21 -15.17 -6.57 2.86
N ASN A 22 -14.47 -5.67 2.20
CA ASN A 22 -13.38 -5.95 1.28
C ASN A 22 -12.08 -5.57 1.97
N ILE A 23 -11.05 -6.40 1.80
CA ILE A 23 -9.76 -6.21 2.42
C ILE A 23 -8.68 -6.31 1.33
N GLN A 24 -7.81 -5.31 1.30
CA GLN A 24 -6.56 -5.31 0.55
C GLN A 24 -5.41 -5.57 1.52
N VAL A 25 -4.57 -6.56 1.23
CA VAL A 25 -3.45 -6.94 2.08
C VAL A 25 -2.14 -6.48 1.45
N LYS A 26 -1.30 -5.83 2.25
CA LYS A 26 0.04 -5.42 1.84
C LYS A 26 1.03 -5.89 2.90
N THR A 27 1.98 -6.72 2.48
CA THR A 27 3.01 -7.29 3.37
C THR A 27 4.35 -6.63 3.10
N ASN A 28 5.15 -6.48 4.15
CA ASN A 28 6.57 -6.21 4.04
C ASN A 28 7.34 -7.16 4.96
N SER A 29 8.46 -7.70 4.49
CA SER A 29 9.43 -8.42 5.30
C SER A 29 10.49 -7.47 5.86
N TYR A 30 11.26 -7.91 6.86
CA TYR A 30 12.39 -7.14 7.43
C TYR A 30 12.01 -5.99 8.40
N GLY A 31 10.86 -6.06 9.08
CA GLY A 31 10.56 -5.15 10.19
C GLY A 31 10.34 -3.67 9.80
N LYS A 32 10.29 -3.37 8.49
CA LYS A 32 10.06 -2.01 7.98
C LYS A 32 8.56 -1.77 7.78
N THR A 33 8.04 -0.66 8.30
CA THR A 33 6.66 -0.22 8.03
C THR A 33 6.58 0.58 6.73
N LYS A 34 7.16 0.03 5.65
CA LYS A 34 7.08 0.60 4.31
C LYS A 34 6.29 -0.34 3.40
N TYR A 35 5.32 0.18 2.65
CA TYR A 35 4.47 -0.65 1.80
C TYR A 35 4.37 -0.05 0.41
N PRO A 36 4.46 -0.86 -0.66
CA PRO A 36 4.34 -0.38 -2.02
C PRO A 36 2.87 -0.06 -2.35
N LEU A 37 2.61 1.20 -2.67
CA LEU A 37 1.33 1.73 -3.13
C LEU A 37 1.50 2.35 -4.52
N SER A 38 0.44 2.33 -5.33
CA SER A 38 0.43 2.89 -6.67
C SER A 38 -0.68 3.92 -6.84
N GLU A 39 -0.64 4.66 -7.95
CA GLU A 39 -1.68 5.63 -8.34
C GLU A 39 -3.09 5.00 -8.37
N GLU A 40 -3.19 3.71 -8.69
CA GLU A 40 -4.47 2.99 -8.67
C GLU A 40 -5.14 3.00 -7.28
N ASN A 41 -4.33 3.06 -6.22
CA ASN A 41 -4.80 3.09 -4.85
C ASN A 41 -5.32 4.49 -4.44
N GLU A 42 -5.03 5.56 -5.19
CA GLU A 42 -5.57 6.90 -4.94
C GLU A 42 -7.10 6.97 -5.17
N ASN A 43 -7.61 6.17 -6.10
CA ASN A 43 -9.02 6.17 -6.46
C ASN A 43 -9.78 4.96 -5.88
N LEU A 44 -9.08 4.06 -5.20
CA LEU A 44 -9.66 2.84 -4.64
C LEU A 44 -10.23 3.12 -3.24
N VAL A 45 -11.36 3.84 -3.20
CA VAL A 45 -12.05 4.25 -1.96
C VAL A 45 -13.41 3.59 -1.85
N SER A 46 -13.71 3.01 -0.69
CA SER A 46 -15.03 2.52 -0.32
C SER A 46 -15.16 2.47 1.20
N ASP A 47 -16.36 2.78 1.72
CA ASP A 47 -16.69 2.67 3.15
C ASP A 47 -16.56 1.24 3.69
N ARG A 48 -16.53 0.24 2.81
CA ARG A 48 -16.38 -1.18 3.14
C ARG A 48 -15.03 -1.76 2.73
N LEU A 49 -14.09 -0.93 2.27
CA LEU A 49 -12.75 -1.37 1.87
C LEU A 49 -11.70 -0.91 2.90
N TYR A 50 -10.91 -1.88 3.35
CA TYR A 50 -9.85 -1.67 4.34
C TYR A 50 -8.52 -2.22 3.83
N TYR A 51 -7.44 -1.55 4.22
CA TYR A 51 -6.09 -2.05 4.06
C TYR A 51 -5.64 -2.73 5.35
N VAL A 52 -5.08 -3.92 5.21
CA VAL A 52 -4.35 -4.61 6.28
C VAL A 52 -2.88 -4.63 5.89
N PHE A 53 -2.11 -3.74 6.53
CA PHE A 53 -0.67 -3.68 6.39
C PHE A 53 -0.02 -4.63 7.40
N VAL A 54 0.77 -5.57 6.91
CA VAL A 54 1.38 -6.62 7.74
C VAL A 54 2.90 -6.45 7.71
N THR A 55 3.49 -6.09 8.85
CA THR A 55 4.95 -6.06 9.00
C THR A 55 5.40 -7.41 9.53
N LEU A 56 6.02 -8.22 8.67
CA LEU A 56 6.63 -9.48 9.08
C LEU A 56 7.97 -9.21 9.77
N LYS A 57 8.15 -9.86 10.92
CA LYS A 57 9.36 -9.81 11.74
C LYS A 57 10.15 -11.11 11.61
N GLU A 58 11.12 -11.34 12.49
CA GLU A 58 11.83 -12.60 12.57
C GLU A 58 10.89 -13.77 12.90
N ARG A 59 11.33 -15.01 12.63
CA ARG A 59 10.49 -16.22 12.71
C ARG A 59 9.90 -16.47 14.11
N THR A 60 10.52 -15.93 15.16
CA THR A 60 10.12 -16.07 16.56
C THR A 60 9.16 -14.98 17.02
N GLU A 61 8.98 -13.93 16.23
CA GLU A 61 8.19 -12.77 16.59
C GLU A 61 6.84 -12.74 15.87
N ARG A 62 5.84 -12.16 16.55
CA ARG A 62 4.54 -11.95 15.93
C ARG A 62 4.62 -10.76 14.95
N PRO A 63 3.97 -10.86 13.78
CA PRO A 63 3.87 -9.74 12.86
C PRO A 63 3.05 -8.60 13.48
N ASP A 64 3.32 -7.36 13.06
CA ASP A 64 2.48 -6.21 13.38
C ASP A 64 1.42 -6.03 12.29
N PHE A 65 0.19 -5.72 12.72
CA PHE A 65 -0.93 -5.43 11.85
C PHE A 65 -1.38 -3.99 12.00
N TYR A 66 -1.62 -3.31 10.87
CA TYR A 66 -2.21 -1.98 10.84
C TYR A 66 -3.43 -2.00 9.94
N ILE A 67 -4.60 -1.71 10.51
CA ILE A 67 -5.90 -1.80 9.84
C ILE A 67 -6.37 -0.38 9.52
N VAL A 68 -6.39 -0.01 8.25
CA VAL A 68 -6.63 1.37 7.82
C VAL A 68 -7.78 1.43 6.81
N PRO A 69 -8.80 2.28 7.00
CA PRO A 69 -9.84 2.48 5.99
C PRO A 69 -9.27 3.03 4.69
N SER A 70 -9.78 2.55 3.55
CA SER A 70 -9.29 2.91 2.21
C SER A 70 -9.28 4.41 1.93
N LYS A 71 -10.26 5.16 2.45
CA LYS A 71 -10.33 6.62 2.33
C LYS A 71 -9.05 7.31 2.82
N PHE A 72 -8.55 6.90 3.98
CA PHE A 72 -7.34 7.49 4.54
C PHE A 72 -6.08 7.14 3.75
N VAL A 73 -6.02 5.92 3.22
CA VAL A 73 -4.92 5.47 2.36
C VAL A 73 -4.92 6.28 1.06
N ALA A 74 -6.07 6.41 0.41
CA ALA A 74 -6.23 7.18 -0.83
C ALA A 74 -5.86 8.67 -0.64
N ASP A 75 -6.39 9.32 0.40
CA ASP A 75 -6.08 10.72 0.73
C ASP A 75 -4.57 10.93 0.94
N TYR A 76 -3.91 9.97 1.58
CA TYR A 76 -2.46 10.02 1.82
C TYR A 76 -1.66 9.90 0.52
N ILE A 77 -1.99 8.92 -0.33
CA ILE A 77 -1.28 8.72 -1.60
C ILE A 77 -1.47 9.96 -2.48
N LYS A 78 -2.70 10.49 -2.57
CA LYS A 78 -2.99 11.71 -3.34
C LYS A 78 -2.14 12.89 -2.88
N LYS A 79 -2.10 13.18 -1.57
CA LYS A 79 -1.25 14.27 -1.02
C LYS A 79 0.23 14.05 -1.29
N THR A 80 0.70 12.81 -1.19
CA THR A 80 2.11 12.47 -1.43
C THR A 80 2.46 12.65 -2.90
N HIS A 81 1.57 12.23 -3.80
CA HIS A 81 1.71 12.40 -5.24
C HIS A 81 1.69 13.88 -5.63
N GLU A 82 0.73 14.67 -5.12
CA GLU A 82 0.67 16.12 -5.32
C GLU A 82 1.95 16.79 -4.83
N HIS A 83 2.45 16.45 -3.64
CA HIS A 83 3.69 16.98 -3.12
C HIS A 83 4.88 16.60 -4.02
N TRP A 84 5.01 15.33 -4.40
CA TRP A 84 6.08 14.86 -5.28
C TRP A 84 6.07 15.60 -6.64
N ALA A 85 4.89 15.90 -7.18
CA ALA A 85 4.74 16.64 -8.43
C ALA A 85 5.25 18.09 -8.33
N THR A 86 5.29 18.67 -7.12
CA THR A 86 5.86 20.02 -6.88
C THR A 86 7.38 20.02 -6.74
N LEU A 87 8.02 18.86 -6.54
CA LEU A 87 9.47 18.78 -6.33
C LEU A 87 10.25 19.07 -7.62
N PRO A 88 11.48 19.61 -7.55
CA PRO A 88 12.31 19.80 -8.73
C PRO A 88 12.58 18.49 -9.48
N PRO A 89 12.68 18.48 -10.83
CA PRO A 89 12.88 17.25 -11.62
C PRO A 89 14.09 16.41 -11.23
N LYS A 90 15.14 17.02 -10.66
CA LYS A 90 16.32 16.32 -10.16
C LYS A 90 15.99 15.46 -8.92
N VAL A 91 15.24 16.03 -7.97
CA VAL A 91 14.79 15.34 -6.75
C VAL A 91 13.76 14.25 -7.08
N GLN A 92 12.90 14.51 -8.05
CA GLN A 92 11.97 13.53 -8.59
C GLN A 92 12.70 12.28 -9.11
N LYS A 93 13.75 12.46 -9.94
CA LYS A 93 14.59 11.37 -10.47
C LYS A 93 15.34 10.59 -9.40
N GLU A 94 15.89 11.26 -8.39
CA GLU A 94 16.62 10.60 -7.29
C GLU A 94 15.68 9.76 -6.42
N THR A 95 14.44 10.21 -6.21
CA THR A 95 13.40 9.45 -5.49
C THR A 95 13.00 8.18 -6.25
N TYR A 96 13.01 8.21 -7.58
CA TYR A 96 12.79 7.03 -8.43
C TYR A 96 13.98 6.05 -8.43
N GLU A 97 15.22 6.55 -8.36
CA GLU A 97 16.43 5.72 -8.36
C GLU A 97 16.80 5.15 -6.97
N GLY A 98 16.21 5.68 -5.90
CA GLY A 98 16.39 5.21 -4.52
C GLY A 98 15.71 3.87 -4.20
N ALA A 99 14.84 3.36 -5.09
CA ALA A 99 14.45 1.95 -5.09
C ALA A 99 15.65 1.15 -5.62
N SER A 100 16.37 0.47 -4.72
CA SER A 100 17.66 -0.19 -4.95
C SER A 100 17.85 -0.72 -6.38
N LYS A 101 18.89 -0.22 -7.07
CA LYS A 101 19.35 -0.69 -8.39
C LYS A 101 19.50 -2.22 -8.44
N ASP A 102 19.79 -2.87 -7.32
CA ASP A 102 19.94 -4.32 -7.25
C ASP A 102 18.63 -5.10 -7.45
N GLU A 103 17.48 -4.50 -7.11
CA GLU A 103 16.17 -5.16 -7.27
C GLU A 103 15.62 -5.00 -8.69
N ILE A 104 15.86 -3.85 -9.31
CA ILE A 104 15.37 -3.49 -10.66
C ILE A 104 16.13 -4.26 -11.76
N VAL A 105 17.42 -4.56 -11.57
CA VAL A 105 18.25 -5.27 -12.56
C VAL A 105 17.78 -6.70 -12.81
N SER A 106 17.12 -7.34 -11.83
CA SER A 106 16.60 -8.71 -11.95
C SER A 106 15.32 -8.84 -12.80
N LYS A 107 14.53 -7.77 -12.97
CA LYS A 107 13.24 -7.78 -13.69
C LYS A 107 13.34 -7.29 -15.13
N ARG A 108 14.47 -7.58 -15.80
CA ARG A 108 14.68 -7.36 -17.24
C ARG A 108 13.80 -8.27 -18.10
N ARG A 109 12.51 -7.93 -18.25
CA ARG A 109 11.75 -8.23 -19.47
C ARG A 109 11.17 -6.94 -20.03
N LYS A 110 11.88 -6.44 -21.05
CA LYS A 110 11.51 -5.31 -21.91
C LYS A 110 10.07 -5.47 -22.41
N SER A 111 9.20 -4.54 -22.05
CA SER A 111 8.28 -3.92 -23.02
C SER A 111 7.59 -2.71 -22.40
N LYS A 112 7.81 -1.54 -23.02
CA LYS A 112 6.78 -0.49 -23.17
C LYS A 112 6.00 -0.09 -21.90
N LEU A 113 6.68 0.16 -20.78
CA LEU A 113 6.06 0.86 -19.66
C LEU A 113 5.92 2.34 -20.05
N ARG A 114 4.67 2.82 -20.19
CA ARG A 114 4.36 4.26 -20.29
C ARG A 114 5.06 4.98 -19.12
N ARG A 115 5.50 6.22 -19.35
CA ARG A 115 6.28 7.08 -18.45
C ARG A 115 5.53 7.46 -17.16
N PHE A 116 5.23 6.47 -16.33
CA PHE A 116 4.83 6.57 -14.94
C PHE A 116 5.46 5.35 -14.24
N PRO A 117 6.45 5.53 -13.37
CA PRO A 117 6.92 4.44 -12.52
C PRO A 117 5.75 4.06 -11.61
N ASN A 118 5.30 2.82 -11.69
CA ASN A 118 4.21 2.23 -10.90
C ASN A 118 4.54 2.12 -9.39
N TYR A 119 5.34 3.05 -8.87
CA TYR A 119 5.88 3.11 -7.53
C TYR A 119 5.66 4.53 -7.03
N VAL A 120 4.45 4.79 -6.51
CA VAL A 120 4.08 6.09 -5.93
C VAL A 120 4.42 5.99 -4.45
N GLY A 121 5.73 6.04 -4.17
CA GLY A 121 6.27 6.03 -2.82
C GLY A 121 6.37 4.63 -2.20
N GLU A 122 7.55 4.32 -1.68
CA GLU A 122 7.57 3.57 -0.44
C GLU A 122 6.83 4.42 0.60
N MET A 123 5.89 3.85 1.35
CA MET A 123 5.44 4.48 2.59
C MET A 123 6.68 4.70 3.45
N LEU A 124 7.24 5.92 3.48
CA LEU A 124 8.35 6.22 4.36
C LEU A 124 7.84 6.08 5.78
N THR A 125 8.58 5.32 6.58
CA THR A 125 8.40 5.05 8.01
C THR A 125 8.21 6.30 8.88
N GLU A 126 8.32 7.50 8.32
CA GLU A 126 8.11 8.76 9.03
C GLU A 126 6.79 9.41 8.65
N PHE A 127 5.75 8.77 9.16
CA PHE A 127 4.46 9.39 9.40
C PHE A 127 4.53 10.47 10.47
N LYS A 128 4.93 11.70 10.11
CA LYS A 128 4.66 12.84 11.01
C LYS A 128 3.17 13.22 11.03
N ASP A 129 2.47 13.10 9.90
CA ASP A 129 1.09 13.59 9.78
C ASP A 129 0.01 12.50 9.81
N PHE A 130 0.30 11.28 9.34
CA PHE A 130 -0.65 10.17 9.35
C PHE A 130 -0.21 9.13 10.39
N LYS A 131 -0.60 9.29 11.66
CA LYS A 131 -0.19 8.41 12.76
C LYS A 131 -0.68 6.96 12.56
N ILE A 132 -0.01 6.17 11.71
CA ILE A 132 -0.37 4.77 11.40
C ILE A 132 -0.41 3.91 12.66
N ASN A 133 0.37 4.26 13.68
CA ASN A 133 0.36 3.62 14.99
C ASN A 133 -1.02 3.69 15.67
N ASN A 134 -1.86 4.69 15.36
CA ASN A 134 -3.25 4.75 15.85
C ASN A 134 -4.14 3.64 15.25
N TYR A 135 -3.68 3.00 14.17
CA TYR A 135 -4.34 1.91 13.46
C TYR A 135 -3.73 0.53 13.75
N ARG A 136 -2.73 0.48 14.64
CA ARG A 136 -2.13 -0.79 15.07
C ARG A 136 -3.17 -1.63 15.79
N ASP A 137 -3.34 -2.87 15.34
CA ASP A 137 -4.28 -3.86 15.89
C ASP A 137 -5.74 -3.38 16.02
N ARG A 138 -6.15 -2.40 15.21
CA ARG A 138 -7.53 -1.87 15.16
C ARG A 138 -8.51 -2.79 14.43
N TRP A 139 -8.59 -4.04 14.88
CA TRP A 139 -9.50 -5.06 14.36
C TRP A 139 -10.98 -4.70 14.54
N ASP A 140 -11.27 -3.86 15.54
CA ASP A 140 -12.60 -3.27 15.80
C ASP A 140 -13.17 -2.50 14.60
N LEU A 141 -12.32 -1.98 13.71
CA LEU A 141 -12.77 -1.28 12.50
C LEU A 141 -13.43 -2.21 11.48
N LEU A 142 -13.21 -3.52 11.60
CA LEU A 142 -13.76 -4.54 10.69
C LEU A 142 -15.05 -5.18 11.20
N GLU A 143 -15.44 -4.96 12.46
CA GLU A 143 -16.64 -5.51 13.10
C GLU A 143 -17.92 -4.83 12.62
#